data_AF-A0A557XT43-F1
#
_entry.id   AF-A0A557XT43-F1
#
_cell.length_a   1.000
_cell.length_b   1.000
_cell.length_c   1.000
_cell.angle_alpha   90.00
_cell.angle_beta   90.00
_cell.angle_gamma   90.00
#
_symmetry.space_group_name_H-M   'P 1'
#
loop_
_entity.id
_entity.type
_entity.pdbx_description
1 polymer ?
#
loop_
_entity_poly.entity_id
_entity_poly.type
_entity_poly.pdbx_seq_one_letter_code
_entity_poly.pdbx_strand_id
1 'polypeptide(L)'
;MMIERYTYRVVWSPTYRKYFARCLEIPTLTSLGTTQQDALDQVSRLAADFVDAEEDAKETVAQQHVSGGNRDTWRRTGPSSNLRYSQRVVPRWHTRC
;
A
#
# COMPACT_ATOMS: atom_id res chain seq x y z
N MET A 1 18.96 -1.84 -11.49
CA MET A 1 17.57 -2.22 -11.82
C MET A 1 17.14 -3.28 -10.80
N MET A 2 16.59 -2.85 -9.66
CA MET A 2 16.00 -3.80 -8.72
C MET A 2 14.75 -4.35 -9.38
N ILE A 3 14.71 -5.67 -9.61
CA ILE A 3 13.47 -6.33 -10.04
C ILE A 3 12.60 -6.44 -8.81
N GLU A 4 11.74 -5.45 -8.61
CA GLU A 4 10.79 -5.44 -7.51
C GLU A 4 9.64 -6.39 -7.84
N ARG A 5 9.54 -7.47 -7.06
CA ARG A 5 8.51 -8.49 -7.23
C ARG A 5 7.39 -8.21 -6.26
N TYR A 6 6.28 -7.70 -6.79
CA TYR A 6 5.08 -7.42 -6.02
C TYR A 6 4.03 -8.52 -6.20
N THR A 7 3.32 -8.82 -5.12
CA THR A 7 2.21 -9.76 -5.14
C THR A 7 0.90 -9.00 -5.05
N TYR A 8 0.09 -9.10 -6.10
CA TYR A 8 -1.22 -8.47 -6.15
C TYR A 8 -2.32 -9.47 -5.83
N ARG A 9 -3.30 -9.02 -5.04
CA ARG A 9 -4.52 -9.78 -4.77
C ARG A 9 -5.72 -9.03 -5.33
N VAL A 10 -6.46 -9.68 -6.22
CA VAL A 10 -7.71 -9.16 -6.79
C VAL A 10 -8.87 -10.01 -6.29
N VAL A 11 -9.91 -9.36 -5.75
CA VAL A 11 -11.10 -10.03 -5.24
C VAL A 11 -12.36 -9.30 -5.69
N TRP A 12 -13.43 -10.04 -5.97
CA TRP A 12 -14.74 -9.44 -6.24
C TRP A 12 -15.35 -8.89 -4.93
N SER A 13 -15.84 -7.66 -4.97
CA SER A 13 -16.56 -7.04 -3.85
C SER A 13 -18.06 -6.96 -4.18
N PRO A 14 -18.93 -7.74 -3.48
CA PRO A 14 -20.37 -7.66 -3.70
C PRO A 14 -20.96 -6.32 -3.26
N THR A 15 -20.33 -5.65 -2.29
CA THR A 15 -20.76 -4.34 -1.76
C THR A 15 -20.63 -3.24 -2.81
N TYR A 16 -19.48 -3.20 -3.51
CA TYR A 16 -19.21 -2.17 -4.52
C TYR A 16 -19.52 -2.62 -5.94
N ARG A 17 -19.92 -3.89 -6.13
CA ARG A 17 -20.10 -4.54 -7.44
C ARG A 17 -18.91 -4.30 -8.39
N LYS A 18 -17.70 -4.35 -7.81
CA LYS A 18 -16.43 -4.05 -8.48
C LYS A 18 -15.35 -5.00 -7.98
N TYR A 19 -14.28 -5.12 -8.75
CA TYR A 19 -13.07 -5.81 -8.33
C TYR A 19 -12.23 -4.90 -7.45
N PHE A 20 -11.84 -5.39 -6.28
CA PHE A 20 -10.94 -4.74 -5.35
C PHE A 20 -9.56 -5.38 -5.48
N ALA A 21 -8.56 -4.57 -5.85
CA ALA A 21 -7.16 -4.98 -5.97
C ALA A 21 -6.33 -4.33 -4.86
N ARG A 22 -5.33 -5.06 -4.35
CA ARG A 22 -4.38 -4.57 -3.33
C ARG A 22 -3.01 -5.19 -3.55
N CYS A 23 -1.96 -4.41 -3.30
CA CYS A 23 -0.58 -4.89 -3.15
C CYS A 23 -0.39 -5.48 -1.74
N LEU A 24 0.13 -6.71 -1.63
CA LEU A 24 0.29 -7.37 -0.32
C LEU A 24 1.42 -6.77 0.51
N GLU A 25 2.48 -6.33 -0.16
CA GLU A 25 3.66 -5.72 0.44
C GLU A 25 3.38 -4.29 0.91
N ILE A 26 2.44 -3.60 0.24
CA ILE A 26 2.05 -2.21 0.55
C ILE A 26 0.52 -2.16 0.76
N PRO A 27 0.01 -2.47 1.97
CA PRO A 27 -1.44 -2.62 2.21
C PRO A 27 -2.27 -1.34 2.03
N THR A 28 -1.60 -0.18 2.03
CA THR A 28 -2.20 1.12 1.76
C THR A 28 -2.55 1.31 0.29
N LEU A 29 -1.88 0.61 -0.63
CA LEU A 29 -2.17 0.66 -2.07
C LEU A 29 -3.31 -0.27 -2.43
N THR A 30 -4.44 0.34 -2.80
CA THR A 30 -5.65 -0.36 -3.19
C THR A 30 -6.31 0.33 -4.37
N SER A 31 -6.96 -0.44 -5.24
CA SER A 31 -7.75 0.07 -6.35
C SER A 31 -9.09 -0.67 -6.49
N LEU A 32 -10.07 -0.01 -7.12
CA LEU A 32 -11.36 -0.56 -7.50
C LEU A 32 -11.53 -0.45 -9.02
N GLY A 33 -11.68 -1.58 -9.69
CA GLY A 33 -11.94 -1.66 -11.12
C GLY A 33 -13.27 -2.33 -11.45
N THR A 34 -13.84 -2.02 -12.62
CA THR A 34 -15.03 -2.73 -13.12
C THR A 34 -14.68 -4.13 -13.62
N THR A 35 -13.45 -4.33 -14.07
CA THR A 35 -12.88 -5.63 -14.47
C THR A 35 -11.67 -5.98 -13.60
N GLN A 36 -11.25 -7.25 -13.65
CA GLN A 36 -10.06 -7.71 -12.91
C GLN A 36 -8.80 -7.01 -13.42
N GLN A 37 -8.66 -6.90 -14.75
CA GLN A 37 -7.55 -6.21 -15.40
C GLN A 37 -7.50 -4.74 -15.02
N ASP A 38 -8.64 -4.03 -15.04
CA ASP A 38 -8.70 -2.61 -14.70
C ASP A 38 -8.23 -2.34 -13.26
N ALA A 39 -8.68 -3.17 -12.30
CA ALA A 39 -8.25 -3.04 -10.91
C ALA A 39 -6.75 -3.35 -10.74
N LEU A 40 -6.22 -4.34 -11.48
CA LEU A 40 -4.81 -4.74 -11.44
C LEU A 40 -3.89 -3.68 -12.06
N ASP A 41 -4.27 -3.15 -13.23
CA ASP A 41 -3.53 -2.11 -13.94
C ASP A 41 -3.43 -0.84 -13.09
N GLN A 42 -4.51 -0.45 -12.43
CA GLN A 42 -4.51 0.71 -11.54
C GLN A 42 -3.61 0.51 -10.31
N VAL A 43 -3.70 -0.64 -9.61
CA VAL A 43 -2.88 -0.86 -8.42
C VAL A 43 -1.39 -1.04 -8.74
N SER A 44 -1.06 -1.59 -9.92
CA SER A 44 0.32 -1.72 -10.37
C SER A 44 0.96 -0.39 -10.72
N ARG A 45 0.21 0.54 -11.35
CA ARG A 45 0.68 1.92 -11.57
C ARG A 45 0.93 2.64 -10.25
N LEU A 46 -0.02 2.54 -9.31
CA LEU A 46 0.16 3.12 -7.98
C LEU A 46 1.38 2.56 -7.23
N ALA A 47 1.71 1.29 -7.45
CA ALA A 47 2.92 0.70 -6.89
C ALA A 47 4.19 1.27 -7.51
N ALA A 48 4.22 1.47 -8.83
CA ALA A 48 5.33 2.13 -9.52
C ALA A 48 5.50 3.57 -9.03
N ASP A 49 4.41 4.36 -9.00
CA ASP A 49 4.44 5.75 -8.54
C ASP A 49 4.92 5.87 -7.08
N PHE A 50 4.57 4.90 -6.24
CA PHE A 50 5.01 4.87 -4.85
C PHE A 50 6.52 4.62 -4.72
N VAL A 51 7.07 3.73 -5.55
CA VAL A 51 8.50 3.42 -5.57
C VAL A 51 9.29 4.62 -6.07
N ASP A 52 8.84 5.23 -7.17
CA ASP A 52 9.47 6.43 -7.73
C ASP A 52 9.51 7.56 -6.69
N ALA A 53 8.39 7.80 -5.99
CA ALA A 53 8.32 8.81 -4.93
C ALA A 53 9.25 8.50 -3.73
N GLU A 54 9.42 7.23 -3.36
CA GLU A 54 10.36 6.81 -2.31
C GLU A 54 11.82 6.97 -2.74
N GLU A 55 12.15 6.74 -4.01
CA GLU A 55 13.49 7.00 -4.56
C GLU A 55 13.80 8.51 -4.55
N ASP A 56 12.87 9.35 -5.02
CA ASP A 56 13.00 10.81 -4.99
C ASP A 56 13.16 11.36 -3.56
N ALA A 57 12.41 10.79 -2.61
CA ALA A 57 12.49 11.17 -1.20
C ALA A 57 13.88 10.85 -0.61
N LYS A 58 14.50 9.73 -0.99
CA LYS A 58 15.86 9.37 -0.56
C LYS A 58 16.89 10.36 -1.09
N GLU A 59 16.74 10.81 -2.34
CA GLU A 59 17.63 11.81 -2.93
C GLU A 59 17.50 13.17 -2.24
N THR A 60 16.28 13.58 -1.89
CA THR A 60 16.03 14.86 -1.23
C THR A 60 16.57 14.90 0.20
N VAL A 61 16.42 13.81 0.97
CA VAL A 61 16.97 13.69 2.33
C VAL A 61 18.51 13.68 2.32
N ALA A 62 19.13 13.04 1.32
CA ALA A 62 20.59 13.05 1.17
C ALA A 62 21.14 14.49 0.97
N GLN A 63 20.41 15.35 0.28
CA GLN A 63 20.79 16.76 0.08
C GLN A 63 20.56 17.63 1.34
N GLN A 64 19.53 17.34 2.13
CA GLN A 64 19.26 18.07 3.38
C GLN A 64 20.27 17.75 4.50
N HIS A 65 20.92 16.59 4.48
CA HIS A 65 21.91 16.21 5.49
C HIS A 65 23.25 16.98 5.40
N VAL A 66 23.44 17.88 4.43
CA VAL A 66 24.66 18.71 4.26
C VAL A 66 24.53 20.12 4.85
N SER A 67 23.46 20.46 5.58
CA SER A 67 23.40 21.75 6.27
C SER A 67 22.75 21.70 7.65
N GLY A 68 23.63 21.80 8.66
CA GLY A 68 23.43 22.68 9.81
C GLY A 68 22.41 22.24 10.85
N GLY A 69 22.90 21.88 12.04
CA GLY A 69 22.07 21.37 13.13
C GLY A 69 21.27 22.41 13.90
N ASN A 70 20.32 21.94 14.71
CA ASN A 70 20.16 22.32 16.11
C ASN A 70 19.21 21.33 16.80
N ARG A 71 19.47 21.15 18.09
CA ARG A 71 18.89 20.24 19.07
C ARG A 71 17.49 20.72 19.51
N ASP A 72 16.73 19.78 20.09
CA ASP A 72 15.54 19.97 20.93
C ASP A 72 14.23 20.24 20.14
N THR A 73 13.10 19.54 20.31
CA THR A 73 12.48 18.99 21.53
C THR A 73 11.50 17.84 21.19
N TRP A 74 11.66 16.67 21.80
CA TRP A 74 10.62 15.62 21.78
C TRP A 74 9.61 15.86 22.92
N ARG A 75 8.50 16.55 22.63
CA ARG A 75 7.32 16.47 23.51
C ARG A 75 6.47 15.26 23.13
N ARG A 76 6.46 14.35 24.10
CA ARG A 76 5.64 13.16 24.27
C ARG A 76 4.16 13.52 24.36
N THR A 77 3.34 13.04 23.43
CA THR A 77 1.93 12.69 23.65
C THR A 77 1.56 11.51 22.75
N GLY A 78 1.49 10.32 23.35
CA GLY A 78 0.50 9.31 22.96
C GLY A 78 -0.57 9.24 24.07
N PRO A 79 -1.59 8.36 23.98
CA PRO A 79 -1.80 7.35 22.93
C PRO A 79 -3.27 7.26 22.42
N SER A 80 -3.46 6.36 21.45
CA SER A 80 -4.67 5.53 21.27
C SER A 80 -5.84 6.09 20.44
N SER A 81 -5.93 5.62 19.19
CA SER A 81 -7.20 5.10 18.70
C SER A 81 -6.95 3.82 17.88
N ASN A 82 -7.52 2.75 18.41
CA ASN A 82 -7.43 1.38 17.92
C ASN A 82 -8.07 1.26 16.54
N LEU A 83 -7.29 1.32 15.46
CA LEU A 83 -7.72 0.71 14.21
C LEU A 83 -7.37 -0.78 14.24
N ARG A 84 -8.19 -1.57 14.96
CA ARG A 84 -8.22 -3.02 14.75
C ARG A 84 -8.75 -3.25 13.34
N TYR A 85 -7.86 -3.31 12.36
CA TYR A 85 -8.18 -3.88 11.06
C TYR A 85 -8.51 -5.35 11.28
N SER A 86 -9.81 -5.62 11.40
CA SER A 86 -10.37 -6.97 11.46
C SER A 86 -9.83 -7.74 10.27
N GLN A 87 -8.92 -8.68 10.55
CA GLN A 87 -8.62 -9.78 9.65
C GLN A 87 -9.92 -10.55 9.46
N ARG A 88 -10.73 -10.16 8.46
CA ARG A 88 -11.86 -10.97 8.03
C ARG A 88 -11.26 -12.23 7.43
N VAL A 89 -11.38 -13.31 8.20
CA VAL A 89 -11.19 -14.69 7.78
C VAL A 89 -11.89 -14.84 6.43
N VAL A 90 -11.12 -15.07 5.38
CA VAL A 90 -11.67 -15.45 4.09
C VAL A 90 -12.29 -16.84 4.25
N PRO A 91 -13.56 -17.05 3.87
CA PRO A 91 -14.10 -18.39 3.78
C PRO A 91 -13.23 -19.18 2.79
N ARG A 92 -12.64 -20.26 3.29
CA ARG A 92 -11.93 -21.25 2.49
C ARG A 92 -13.00 -21.97 1.68
N TRP A 93 -13.30 -21.48 0.48
CA TRP A 93 -14.20 -22.17 -0.43
C TRP A 93 -13.53 -23.48 -0.81
N HIS A 94 -14.04 -24.59 -0.27
CA HIS A 94 -13.80 -25.92 -0.81
C HIS A 94 -14.49 -25.96 -2.17
N THR A 95 -13.72 -25.94 -3.25
CA THR A 95 -14.20 -26.43 -4.54
C THR A 95 -14.46 -27.93 -4.40
N ARG A 96 -15.73 -28.30 -4.19
CA ARG A 96 -16.21 -29.65 -4.45
C ARG A 96 -16.86 -29.66 -5.82
N CYS A 97 -16.40 -30.63 -6.61
CA CYS A 97 -16.90 -31.12 -7.90
C CYS A 97 -16.51 -30.27 -9.11
#